data_AF-A0A4P8Q0Z6-F1
#
_entry.id   AF-A0A4P8Q0Z6-F1
#
_cell.length_a   1.000
_cell.length_b   1.000
_cell.length_c   1.000
_cell.angle_alpha   90.00
_cell.angle_beta   90.00
_cell.angle_gamma   90.00
#
_symmetry.space_group_name_H-M   'P 1'
#
loop_
_entity.id
_entity.type
_entity.pdbx_description
1 polymer ?
#
loop_
_entity_poly.entity_id
_entity_poly.type
_entity_poly.pdbx_seq_one_letter_code
_entity_poly.pdbx_strand_id
1 'polypeptide(L)'
;MTAVTTPVEGYTGIVAGVAFINGRGETDDHNALSYFARHGYRIGDAAAVPALAVPKIEINRLAPEIPEGAPNDKWKVPALKAYAGREGIDLDGAKNKDEILAAIAAHEVAADADLAADVTAAGEPDDDSGDA
;
A
#
# COMPACT_ATOMS: atom_id res chain seq x y z
N MET A 1 -18.16 -30.69 4.88
CA MET A 1 -17.35 -30.57 6.09
C MET A 1 -16.15 -29.73 5.76
N THR A 2 -16.10 -28.50 6.25
CA THR A 2 -14.97 -27.60 6.04
C THR A 2 -13.99 -27.77 7.19
N ALA A 3 -12.71 -27.98 6.88
CA ALA A 3 -11.69 -28.11 7.92
C ALA A 3 -11.21 -26.71 8.35
N VAL A 4 -11.08 -26.54 9.66
CA VAL A 4 -10.58 -25.33 10.30
C VAL A 4 -9.34 -25.71 11.11
N THR A 5 -8.24 -24.99 10.90
CA THR A 5 -6.99 -25.21 11.61
C THR A 5 -6.68 -24.00 12.50
N THR A 6 -6.35 -24.26 13.76
CA THR A 6 -5.97 -23.24 14.74
C THR A 6 -4.55 -22.76 14.49
N PRO A 7 -4.24 -21.49 14.81
CA PRO A 7 -2.86 -20.99 14.75
C PRO A 7 -1.97 -21.56 15.86
N VAL A 8 -2.57 -22.02 16.96
CA VAL A 8 -1.86 -22.65 18.08
C VAL A 8 -1.68 -24.14 17.78
N GLU A 9 -0.43 -24.58 17.71
CA GLU A 9 -0.09 -25.98 17.49
C GLU A 9 -0.58 -26.85 18.66
N GLY A 10 -1.24 -27.97 18.34
CA GLY A 10 -1.73 -28.92 19.36
C GLY A 10 -2.95 -28.45 20.17
N TYR A 11 -3.57 -27.31 19.82
CA TYR A 11 -4.72 -26.81 20.56
C TYR A 11 -5.88 -27.80 20.56
N THR A 12 -6.42 -28.09 21.74
CA THR A 12 -7.56 -28.99 21.92
C THR A 12 -8.59 -28.28 22.78
N GLY A 13 -9.79 -28.09 22.25
CA GLY A 13 -10.84 -27.29 22.89
C GLY A 13 -12.02 -27.01 21.97
N ILE A 14 -13.04 -26.32 22.48
CA ILE A 14 -14.22 -25.92 21.69
C ILE A 14 -14.18 -24.40 21.46
N VAL A 15 -14.26 -23.99 20.19
CA VAL A 15 -14.30 -22.57 19.78
C VAL A 15 -15.48 -22.38 18.83
N ALA A 16 -16.32 -21.37 19.09
CA ALA A 16 -17.52 -21.10 18.30
C ALA A 16 -18.44 -22.33 18.09
N GLY A 17 -18.46 -23.27 19.06
CA GLY A 17 -19.24 -24.51 18.98
C GLY A 17 -18.57 -25.66 18.20
N VAL A 18 -17.36 -25.45 17.67
CA VAL A 18 -16.60 -26.45 16.92
C VAL A 18 -15.53 -27.07 17.81
N ALA A 19 -15.47 -28.39 17.84
CA ALA A 19 -14.44 -29.12 18.56
C ALA A 19 -13.14 -29.18 17.74
N PHE A 20 -12.03 -28.80 18.37
CA PHE A 20 -10.69 -28.89 17.82
C PHE A 20 -9.90 -29.99 18.55
N ILE A 21 -9.20 -30.81 17.78
CA ILE A 21 -8.30 -31.87 18.24
C ILE A 21 -6.96 -31.70 17.53
N ASN A 22 -5.86 -31.54 18.29
CA ASN A 22 -4.52 -31.27 17.74
C ASN A 22 -4.48 -30.10 16.75
N GLY A 23 -5.27 -29.05 17.04
CA GLY A 23 -5.38 -27.85 16.23
C GLY A 23 -6.23 -27.99 14.98
N ARG A 24 -6.95 -29.09 14.78
CA ARG A 24 -7.87 -29.28 13.65
C ARG A 24 -9.30 -29.50 14.14
N GLY A 25 -10.24 -28.74 13.57
CA GLY A 25 -11.68 -28.89 13.77
C GLY A 25 -12.39 -28.99 12.43
N GLU A 26 -13.59 -29.56 12.42
CA GLU A 26 -14.42 -29.69 11.22
C GLU A 26 -15.78 -29.07 11.51
N THR A 27 -16.25 -28.22 10.59
CA THR A 27 -17.56 -27.58 10.73
C THR A 27 -18.16 -27.28 9.36
N ASP A 28 -19.49 -27.33 9.31
CA ASP A 28 -20.30 -26.91 8.17
C ASP A 28 -21.11 -25.64 8.50
N ASP A 29 -20.96 -25.12 9.72
CA ASP A 29 -21.69 -23.96 10.18
C ASP A 29 -21.09 -22.67 9.60
N HIS A 30 -21.87 -21.98 8.77
CA HIS A 30 -21.45 -20.73 8.13
C HIS A 30 -21.12 -19.61 9.12
N ASN A 31 -21.74 -19.59 10.31
CA ASN A 31 -21.47 -18.59 11.33
C ASN A 31 -20.10 -18.86 11.98
N ALA A 32 -19.79 -20.13 12.27
CA ALA A 32 -18.48 -20.55 12.75
C ALA A 32 -17.38 -20.23 11.72
N LEU A 33 -17.59 -20.56 10.44
CA LEU A 33 -16.64 -20.24 9.36
C LEU A 33 -16.38 -18.73 9.23
N SER A 34 -17.42 -17.91 9.31
CA SER A 34 -17.27 -16.45 9.27
C SER A 34 -16.49 -15.91 10.47
N TYR A 35 -16.70 -16.46 11.66
CA TYR A 35 -15.90 -16.15 12.85
C TYR A 35 -14.43 -16.48 12.61
N PHE A 36 -14.13 -17.71 12.21
CA PHE A 36 -12.76 -18.17 11.98
C PHE A 36 -12.02 -17.34 10.91
N ALA A 37 -12.70 -16.96 9.82
CA ALA A 37 -12.12 -16.14 8.76
C ALA A 37 -11.69 -14.76 9.26
N ARG A 38 -12.46 -14.16 10.18
CA ARG A 38 -12.16 -12.85 10.77
C ARG A 38 -11.06 -12.92 11.84
N HIS A 39 -10.94 -14.06 12.50
CA HIS A 39 -9.99 -14.27 13.60
C HIS A 39 -8.66 -14.92 13.16
N GLY A 40 -8.42 -15.05 11.85
CA GLY A 40 -7.13 -15.51 11.31
C GLY A 40 -6.91 -17.02 11.37
N TYR A 41 -7.97 -17.81 11.54
CA TYR A 41 -7.90 -19.27 11.44
C TYR A 41 -7.77 -19.69 9.98
N ARG A 42 -7.12 -20.83 9.74
CA ARG A 42 -7.01 -21.41 8.39
C ARG A 42 -8.26 -22.22 8.11
N ILE A 43 -9.08 -21.73 7.18
CA ILE A 43 -10.23 -22.46 6.65
C ILE A 43 -9.82 -23.04 5.31
N GLY A 44 -9.90 -24.35 5.16
CA GLY A 44 -9.55 -25.04 3.91
C GLY A 44 -10.27 -26.37 3.77
N ASP A 45 -10.43 -26.81 2.53
CA ASP A 45 -10.80 -28.18 2.24
C ASP A 45 -9.71 -29.13 2.75
N ALA A 46 -10.12 -30.30 3.23
CA ALA A 46 -9.31 -31.26 3.99
C ALA A 46 -8.03 -31.80 3.27
N ALA A 47 -7.65 -31.29 2.10
CA ALA A 47 -6.62 -31.82 1.20
C ALA A 47 -5.42 -30.89 0.92
N ALA A 48 -5.14 -29.87 1.73
CA ALA A 48 -3.92 -29.07 1.57
C ALA A 48 -3.27 -28.68 2.91
N VAL A 49 -2.37 -29.52 3.41
CA VAL A 49 -1.19 -29.02 4.11
C VAL A 49 0.00 -29.13 3.15
N PRO A 50 0.86 -28.11 3.10
CA PRO A 50 2.05 -28.27 3.91
C PRO A 50 2.38 -27.05 4.77
N ALA A 51 2.94 -27.38 5.92
CA ALA A 51 3.65 -26.47 6.79
C ALA A 51 4.92 -25.93 6.09
N LEU A 52 5.34 -24.74 6.56
CA LEU A 52 6.65 -24.08 6.33
C LEU A 52 6.83 -23.28 5.03
N ALA A 53 6.30 -22.05 5.03
CA ALA A 53 7.01 -20.90 4.46
C ALA A 53 6.62 -19.62 5.22
N VAL A 54 7.59 -19.10 5.98
CA VAL A 54 7.86 -17.70 6.41
C VAL A 54 6.79 -16.62 6.16
N PRO A 55 6.60 -15.66 7.09
CA PRO A 55 5.71 -14.52 6.90
C PRO A 55 6.24 -13.65 5.74
N LYS A 56 5.74 -13.88 4.52
CA LYS A 56 5.74 -12.86 3.49
C LYS A 56 4.57 -11.96 3.85
N ILE A 57 4.85 -10.92 4.64
CA ILE A 57 3.87 -9.87 4.84
C ILE A 57 3.41 -9.43 3.46
N GLU A 58 2.15 -9.69 3.12
CA GLU A 58 1.50 -9.21 1.92
C GLU A 58 1.21 -7.71 2.16
N ILE A 59 2.27 -6.89 2.22
CA ILE A 59 2.25 -5.40 2.27
C ILE A 59 1.69 -4.82 0.95
N ASN A 60 0.96 -5.59 0.15
CA ASN A 60 0.59 -5.21 -1.21
C ASN A 60 -0.90 -5.45 -1.50
N ARG A 61 -1.76 -5.00 -0.59
CA ARG A 61 -3.20 -4.88 -0.88
C ARG A 61 -3.85 -3.59 -0.40
N LEU A 62 -3.22 -2.82 0.48
CA LEU A 62 -3.67 -1.47 0.78
C LEU A 62 -2.81 -0.51 -0.04
N ALA A 63 -3.47 0.29 -0.89
CA ALA A 63 -2.83 1.39 -1.59
C ALA A 63 -1.99 2.19 -0.57
N PRO A 64 -0.69 2.40 -0.81
CA PRO A 64 0.13 3.16 0.12
C PRO A 64 -0.44 4.58 0.18
N GLU A 65 -0.89 4.99 1.37
CA GLU A 65 -1.23 6.39 1.64
C GLU A 65 0.00 7.23 1.28
N ILE A 66 -0.11 8.04 0.22
CA ILE A 66 0.95 8.95 -0.20
C ILE A 66 0.96 10.07 0.85
N PRO A 67 2.00 10.17 1.71
CA PRO A 67 2.06 11.25 2.67
C PRO A 67 2.14 12.58 1.91
N GLU A 68 1.45 13.60 2.39
CA GLU A 68 1.47 14.93 1.79
C GLU A 68 2.87 15.55 1.99
N GLY A 69 3.57 15.83 0.89
CA GLY A 69 4.92 16.42 0.89
C GLY A 69 5.80 15.94 -0.26
N ALA A 70 7.00 16.52 -0.37
CA ALA A 70 7.96 16.13 -1.40
C ALA A 70 8.46 14.68 -1.19
N PRO A 71 8.62 13.92 -2.29
CA PRO A 71 9.12 12.56 -2.25
C PRO A 71 10.54 12.55 -1.67
N ASN A 72 10.73 11.82 -0.57
CA ASN A 72 12.01 11.78 0.15
C ASN A 72 12.38 10.36 0.58
N ASP A 73 13.61 10.18 1.08
CA ASP A 73 14.17 8.88 1.51
C ASP A 73 13.28 8.13 2.52
N LYS A 74 12.46 8.81 3.30
CA LYS A 74 11.55 8.15 4.27
C LYS A 74 10.33 7.50 3.60
N TRP A 75 10.08 7.76 2.31
CA TRP A 75 9.00 7.16 1.56
C TRP A 75 9.31 5.71 1.18
N LYS A 76 8.31 4.85 1.21
CA LYS A 76 8.45 3.46 0.78
C LYS A 76 8.48 3.38 -0.76
N VAL A 77 9.27 2.46 -1.30
CA VAL A 77 9.33 2.12 -2.75
C VAL A 77 7.96 2.06 -3.43
N PRO A 78 6.92 1.37 -2.89
CA PRO A 78 5.60 1.37 -3.49
C PRO A 78 4.90 2.75 -3.50
N ALA A 79 5.11 3.60 -2.48
CA ALA A 79 4.54 4.96 -2.44
C ALA A 79 5.19 5.86 -3.50
N LEU A 80 6.50 5.73 -3.68
CA LEU A 80 7.24 6.46 -4.72
C LEU A 80 6.81 6.03 -6.14
N LYS A 81 6.63 4.73 -6.38
CA LYS A 81 6.10 4.23 -7.65
C LYS A 81 4.67 4.71 -7.93
N ALA A 82 3.83 4.75 -6.90
CA ALA A 82 2.46 5.26 -7.01
C ALA A 82 2.45 6.77 -7.34
N TYR A 83 3.32 7.55 -6.70
CA TYR A 83 3.51 8.97 -7.02
C TYR A 83 3.97 9.18 -8.46
N ALA A 84 5.02 8.48 -8.88
CA ALA A 84 5.51 8.54 -10.25
C ALA A 84 4.43 8.16 -11.28
N GLY A 85 3.66 7.09 -11.02
CA GLY A 85 2.56 6.69 -11.88
C GLY A 85 1.41 7.70 -11.94
N ARG A 86 1.17 8.47 -10.87
CA ARG A 86 0.16 9.54 -10.84
C ARG A 86 0.61 10.77 -11.61
N GLU A 87 1.85 11.17 -11.43
CA GLU A 87 2.46 12.33 -12.11
C GLU A 87 2.86 12.00 -13.57
N GLY A 88 2.83 10.73 -13.96
CA GLY A 88 3.25 10.27 -15.30
C GLY A 88 4.77 10.23 -15.48
N ILE A 89 5.53 10.17 -14.40
CA ILE A 89 6.99 10.12 -14.38
C ILE A 89 7.43 8.70 -14.79
N ASP A 90 8.14 8.59 -15.91
CA ASP A 90 8.72 7.32 -16.34
C ASP A 90 9.93 6.99 -15.46
N LEU A 91 9.86 5.83 -14.80
CA LEU A 91 10.90 5.40 -13.85
C LEU A 91 12.03 4.61 -14.53
N ASP A 92 12.05 4.47 -15.87
CA ASP A 92 13.08 3.77 -16.66
C ASP A 92 13.61 2.47 -16.01
N GLY A 93 12.70 1.68 -15.42
CA GLY A 93 13.07 0.41 -14.78
C GLY A 93 13.75 0.52 -13.40
N ALA A 94 13.67 1.66 -12.72
CA ALA A 94 14.20 1.85 -11.37
C ALA A 94 13.71 0.77 -10.38
N LYS A 95 14.69 0.09 -9.76
CA LYS A 95 14.46 -1.08 -8.89
C LYS A 95 14.64 -0.75 -7.42
N ASN A 96 15.31 0.37 -7.13
CA ASN A 96 15.69 0.79 -5.80
C ASN A 96 15.09 2.17 -5.48
N LYS A 97 14.94 2.45 -4.19
CA LYS A 97 14.34 3.69 -3.70
C LYS A 97 15.08 4.94 -4.20
N ASP A 98 16.42 4.94 -4.13
CA ASP A 98 17.27 6.05 -4.59
C ASP A 98 17.07 6.38 -6.07
N GLU A 99 16.99 5.38 -6.94
CA GLU A 99 16.78 5.58 -8.37
C GLU A 99 15.40 6.18 -8.67
N ILE A 100 14.37 5.73 -7.94
CA ILE A 100 13.00 6.23 -8.08
C ILE A 100 12.93 7.69 -7.59
N LEU A 101 13.57 8.00 -6.46
CA LEU A 101 13.63 9.37 -5.94
C LEU A 101 14.36 10.31 -6.90
N ALA A 102 15.47 9.87 -7.48
CA ALA A 102 16.23 10.67 -8.44
C ALA A 102 15.41 10.99 -9.69
N ALA A 103 14.67 10.01 -10.23
CA ALA A 103 13.80 10.21 -11.40
C ALA A 103 12.66 11.20 -11.09
N ILE A 104 12.03 11.07 -9.92
CA ILE A 104 10.94 11.97 -9.51
C ILE A 104 11.46 13.38 -9.25
N ALA A 105 12.57 13.52 -8.51
CA ALA A 105 13.17 14.82 -8.22
C ALA A 105 13.64 15.53 -9.51
N ALA A 106 14.17 14.78 -10.49
CA ALA A 106 14.55 15.34 -11.78
C ALA A 106 13.36 15.93 -12.55
N HIS A 107 12.16 15.35 -12.40
CA HIS A 107 10.94 15.89 -12.99
C HIS A 107 10.34 17.05 -12.16
N GLU A 108 10.38 16.99 -10.82
CA GLU A 108 9.89 18.06 -9.94
C GLU A 108 10.69 19.36 -10.10
N VAL A 109 12.02 19.27 -10.21
CA VAL A 109 12.90 20.42 -10.43
C VAL A 109 12.60 21.12 -11.76
N ALA A 110 12.07 20.39 -12.75
CA ALA A 110 11.62 20.99 -14.01
C ALA A 110 10.26 21.69 -13.90
N ALA A 111 9.37 21.24 -13.00
CA ALA A 111 8.04 21.82 -12.79
C ALA A 111 8.06 23.06 -11.90
N ASP A 112 8.93 23.11 -10.89
CA ASP A 112 9.10 24.29 -10.01
C ASP A 112 9.83 25.45 -10.74
N ALA A 113 10.63 25.14 -11.77
CA ALA A 113 11.33 26.14 -12.56
C ALA A 113 10.43 26.88 -13.58
N ASP A 114 9.30 26.29 -14.00
CA ASP A 114 8.36 26.91 -14.95
C ASP A 114 7.42 27.92 -14.27
N LEU A 115 7.06 27.68 -13.00
CA LEU A 115 6.24 28.60 -12.19
C LEU A 115 6.99 29.85 -11.70
N ALA A 116 8.32 29.85 -11.76
CA ALA A 116 9.12 31.04 -11.45
C ALA A 116 9.25 32.02 -12.65
N ALA A 117 8.80 31.65 -13.84
CA ALA A 117 8.91 32.48 -15.04
C ALA A 117 7.63 33.26 -15.41
N ASP A 118 6.46 32.94 -14.85
CA ASP A 118 5.20 33.69 -15.08
C ASP A 118 4.91 34.70 -13.96
N VAL A 119 5.89 35.54 -13.62
CA VAL A 119 5.64 36.84 -13.00
C VAL A 119 6.50 37.92 -13.67
N THR A 120 6.54 37.90 -14.99
CA THR A 120 7.10 39.00 -15.79
C THR A 120 6.26 39.17 -17.05
N ALA A 121 5.05 39.72 -16.90
CA ALA A 121 4.37 40.50 -17.93
C ALA A 121 3.09 41.15 -17.35
N ALA A 122 3.26 42.17 -16.52
CA ALA A 122 2.33 43.30 -16.51
C ALA A 122 3.20 44.56 -16.55
N GLY A 123 3.79 44.78 -17.72
CA GLY A 123 4.16 46.13 -18.11
C GLY A 123 2.88 46.82 -18.57
N GLU A 124 2.51 47.89 -17.89
CA GLU A 124 2.08 49.11 -18.58
C GLU A 124 2.45 50.29 -17.68
N PRO A 125 3.46 51.10 -18.06
CA PRO A 125 3.68 52.40 -17.47
C PRO A 125 2.75 53.41 -18.13
N ASP A 126 1.62 53.70 -17.50
CA ASP A 126 0.84 54.91 -17.82
C ASP A 126 1.43 56.10 -17.05
N ASP A 127 2.53 56.61 -17.62
CA ASP A 127 2.88 58.02 -17.52
C ASP A 127 2.05 58.74 -18.60
N ASP A 128 0.98 59.45 -18.21
CA ASP A 128 0.59 60.77 -18.74
C ASP A 128 -0.79 61.20 -18.20
N SER A 129 -0.80 62.02 -17.14
CA SER A 129 -1.91 62.93 -16.84
C SER A 129 -1.39 64.08 -15.99
N GLY A 130 -0.69 65.00 -16.65
CA GLY A 130 -0.63 66.38 -16.20
C GLY A 130 -1.82 67.15 -16.78
N ASP A 131 -2.61 67.80 -15.92
CA ASP A 131 -3.15 69.14 -16.21
C ASP A 131 -3.54 69.84 -14.89
N ALA A 132 -2.71 70.80 -14.47
CA ALA A 132 -3.03 71.92 -13.59
C ALA A 132 -2.07 73.09 -13.91
#